data_AF-A0A2E8XND0-F1
#
_entry.id   AF-A0A2E8XND0-F1
#
_cell.length_a   1.000
_cell.length_b   1.000
_cell.length_c   1.000
_cell.angle_alpha   90.00
_cell.angle_beta   90.00
_cell.angle_gamma   90.00
#
_symmetry.space_group_name_H-M   'P 1'
#
loop_
_entity.id
_entity.type
_entity.pdbx_description
1 polymer ?
#
loop_
_entity_poly.entity_id
_entity_poly.type
_entity_poly.pdbx_seq_one_letter_code
_entity_poly.pdbx_strand_id
1 'polypeptide(L)' 'MKALLLRYLTPLTYLMWAAIIIGMVDHFFLEPRGLAVLPPAVFDWLLIIMWPLLAAVWFGWKEAEKRKAQSRLDSPVDD' A
#
# COMPACT_ATOMS: atom_id res chain seq x y z
N MET A 1 -15.69 12.83 3.03
CA MET A 1 -14.38 12.16 3.28
C MET A 1 -14.15 10.88 2.47
N LYS A 2 -15.17 10.03 2.21
CA LYS A 2 -14.98 8.71 1.56
C LYS A 2 -14.50 8.72 0.09
N ALA A 3 -14.81 9.76 -0.69
CA ALA A 3 -14.42 9.83 -2.12
C ALA A 3 -12.92 10.16 -2.32
N LEU A 4 -12.33 10.95 -1.43
CA LEU A 4 -10.91 11.32 -1.50
C LEU A 4 -10.02 10.10 -1.23
N LEU A 5 -10.37 9.28 -0.23
CA LEU A 5 -9.61 8.08 0.12
C LEU A 5 -9.52 7.09 -1.06
N LEU A 6 -10.63 6.87 -1.78
CA LEU A 6 -10.67 5.99 -2.96
C LEU A 6 -9.84 6.55 -4.13
N ARG A 7 -9.84 7.86 -4.32
CA ARG A 7 -9.05 8.51 -5.39
C ARG A 7 -7.54 8.40 -5.13
N TYR A 8 -7.12 8.47 -3.87
CA TYR A 8 -5.71 8.33 -3.48
C TYR A 8 -5.30 6.90 -3.16
N LEU A 9 -6.22 5.93 -3.16
CA LEU A 9 -5.92 4.54 -2.84
C LEU A 9 -4.89 3.94 -3.81
N THR A 10 -5.06 4.18 -5.10
CA THR A 10 -4.16 3.68 -6.15
C THR A 10 -2.74 4.27 -6.02
N PRO A 11 -2.53 5.60 -5.96
CA PRO A 11 -1.19 6.15 -5.76
C PRO A 11 -0.59 5.77 -4.41
N LEU A 12 -1.39 5.65 -3.34
CA LEU A 12 -0.93 5.18 -2.03
C LEU A 12 -0.45 3.72 -2.09
N THR A 13 -1.13 2.88 -2.86
CA THR A 13 -0.74 1.49 -3.09
C THR A 13 0.59 1.42 -3.84
N TYR A 14 0.81 2.24 -4.85
CA TYR A 14 2.10 2.30 -5.55
C TYR A 14 3.23 2.78 -4.63
N LEU A 15 2.96 3.77 -3.78
CA LEU A 15 3.95 4.30 -2.84
C LEU A 15 4.34 3.24 -1.80
N MET A 16 3.37 2.44 -1.32
CA MET A 16 3.62 1.27 -0.48
C MET A 16 4.51 0.24 -1.18
N TRP A 17 4.19 -0.13 -2.44
CA TRP A 17 5.02 -1.06 -3.20
C TRP A 17 6.43 -0.53 -3.44
N ALA A 18 6.58 0.75 -3.76
CA ALA A 18 7.90 1.37 -3.93
C ALA A 18 8.72 1.28 -2.63
N ALA A 19 8.12 1.58 -1.48
CA ALA A 19 8.80 1.47 -0.18
C ALA A 19 9.23 0.03 0.12
N ILE A 20 8.36 -0.96 -0.13
CA ILE A 20 8.69 -2.39 0.05
C ILE A 20 9.85 -2.80 -0.86
N ILE A 21 9.81 -2.42 -2.14
CA ILE A 21 10.86 -2.76 -3.11
C ILE A 21 12.19 -2.12 -2.72
N ILE A 22 12.20 -0.85 -2.32
CA ILE A 22 13.43 -0.16 -1.89
C ILE A 22 14.03 -0.87 -0.68
N GLY A 23 13.23 -1.17 0.35
CA GLY A 23 13.71 -1.91 1.53
C GLY A 23 14.21 -3.31 1.18
N MET A 24 13.52 -4.02 0.28
CA MET A 24 13.92 -5.35 -0.17
C MET A 24 15.24 -5.30 -0.97
N VAL A 25 15.39 -4.35 -1.90
CA VAL A 25 16.62 -4.21 -2.69
C VAL A 25 17.80 -3.86 -1.80
N ASP A 26 17.62 -2.92 -0.88
CA ASP A 26 18.68 -2.50 0.02
C ASP A 26 19.12 -3.65 0.95
N HIS A 27 18.17 -4.29 1.63
CA HIS A 27 18.47 -5.34 2.61
C HIS A 27 18.91 -6.67 1.97
N PHE A 28 18.27 -7.13 0.89
CA PHE A 28 18.57 -8.45 0.31
C PHE A 28 19.65 -8.42 -0.78
N PHE A 29 19.84 -7.30 -1.49
CA PHE A 29 20.77 -7.25 -2.62
C PHE A 29 22.00 -6.37 -2.36
N LEU A 30 21.86 -5.25 -1.64
CA LEU A 30 22.95 -4.29 -1.42
C LEU A 30 23.72 -4.58 -0.13
N GLU A 31 23.03 -4.90 0.97
CA GLU A 31 23.66 -5.21 2.25
C GLU A 31 24.63 -6.39 2.21
N PRO A 32 24.34 -7.54 1.56
CA PRO A 32 25.29 -8.66 1.46
C PRO A 32 26.55 -8.32 0.65
N ARG A 33 26.49 -7.25 -0.16
CA ARG A 33 27.62 -6.77 -0.97
C ARG A 33 28.40 -5.65 -0.27
N GLY A 34 28.03 -5.30 0.96
CA GLY A 34 28.59 -4.17 1.69
C GLY A 34 28.26 -2.81 1.07
N LEU A 35 27.23 -2.75 0.22
CA LEU A 35 26.78 -1.56 -0.49
C LEU A 35 25.45 -1.01 0.06
N ALA A 36 25.06 -1.40 1.28
CA ALA A 36 23.85 -0.90 1.92
C ALA A 36 23.82 0.63 1.88
N VAL A 37 22.77 1.18 1.31
CA VAL A 37 22.61 2.63 1.11
C VAL A 37 21.81 3.23 2.26
N LEU A 38 20.89 2.46 2.86
CA LEU A 38 20.09 2.94 3.98
C LEU A 38 20.79 2.68 5.32
N PRO A 39 20.95 3.71 6.16
CA PRO A 39 21.36 3.51 7.55
C PRO A 39 20.35 2.61 8.27
N PRO A 40 20.77 1.72 9.19
CA PRO A 40 19.87 0.81 9.90
C PRO A 40 18.67 1.51 10.56
N ALA A 41 18.90 2.68 11.15
CA ALA A 41 17.84 3.49 11.75
C ALA A 41 16.78 3.94 10.74
N VAL A 42 17.16 4.26 9.50
CA VAL A 42 16.21 4.66 8.44
C VAL A 42 15.36 3.47 8.02
N PHE A 43 15.96 2.28 7.95
CA PHE A 43 15.24 1.04 7.67
C PHE A 43 14.21 0.71 8.77
N ASP A 44 14.59 0.86 10.04
CA ASP A 44 13.66 0.67 11.18
C ASP A 44 12.46 1.64 11.11
N TRP A 45 12.73 2.92 10.82
CA TRP A 45 11.68 3.92 10.62
C TRP A 45 10.79 3.59 9.41
N LEU A 46 11.38 3.11 8.32
CA LEU A 46 10.64 2.66 7.14
C LEU A 46 9.65 1.55 7.52
N LEU A 47 10.10 0.55 8.29
CA LEU A 47 9.23 -0.52 8.78
C LEU A 47 8.10 0.01 9.66
N ILE A 48 8.39 0.92 10.59
CA ILE A 48 7.38 1.54 11.46
C ILE A 48 6.31 2.28 10.65
N ILE A 49 6.70 3.05 9.63
CA ILE A 49 5.78 3.80 8.76
C ILE A 49 5.03 2.88 7.81
N MET A 50 5.62 1.74 7.44
CA MET A 50 5.02 0.78 6.51
C MET A 50 3.76 0.12 7.10
N TRP A 51 3.72 -0.14 8.41
CA TRP A 51 2.55 -0.71 9.09
C TRP A 51 1.25 0.11 8.95
N PRO A 52 1.21 1.41 9.32
CA PRO A 52 0.01 2.22 9.12
C PRO A 52 -0.29 2.44 7.63
N LEU A 53 0.71 2.47 6.75
CA LEU A 53 0.51 2.57 5.31
C LEU A 53 -0.19 1.32 4.75
N LEU A 54 0.26 0.13 5.15
CA LEU A 54 -0.38 -1.16 4.84
C LEU A 54 -1.82 -1.19 5.35
N ALA A 55 -2.05 -0.76 6.58
CA ALA A 55 -3.40 -0.68 7.14
C ALA A 55 -4.30 0.26 6.30
N ALA A 56 -3.80 1.44 5.94
CA ALA A 56 -4.56 2.41 5.14
C ALA A 56 -4.90 1.87 3.74
N VAL A 57 -3.95 1.24 3.06
CA VAL A 57 -4.17 0.60 1.75
C VAL A 57 -5.15 -0.56 1.88
N TRP A 58 -4.99 -1.44 2.87
CA TRP A 58 -5.87 -2.57 3.11
C TRP A 58 -7.31 -2.15 3.38
N PHE A 59 -7.53 -1.22 4.32
CA PHE A 59 -8.86 -0.70 4.61
C PHE A 59 -9.48 0.02 3.41
N GLY A 60 -8.69 0.75 2.64
CA GLY A 60 -9.15 1.42 1.42
C GLY A 60 -9.65 0.43 0.37
N TRP A 61 -8.91 -0.65 0.11
CA TRP A 61 -9.33 -1.69 -0.84
C TRP A 61 -10.56 -2.46 -0.36
N LYS A 62 -10.61 -2.82 0.93
CA LYS A 62 -11.79 -3.49 1.52
C LYS A 62 -13.08 -2.66 1.35
N GLU A 63 -13.01 -1.35 1.58
CA GLU A 63 -14.16 -0.45 1.42
C GLU A 63 -14.52 -0.24 -0.07
N ALA A 64 -13.52 -0.25 -0.97
CA ALA A 64 -13.74 -0.20 -2.42
C ALA A 64 -14.52 -1.43 -2.92
N GLU A 65 -14.12 -2.62 -2.47
CA GLU A 65 -14.80 -3.87 -2.81
C GLU A 65 -16.23 -3.91 -2.28
N LYS A 66 -16.45 -3.48 -1.03
CA LYS A 66 -17.78 -3.41 -0.44
C LYS A 66 -18.74 -2.52 -1.26
N ARG A 67 -18.25 -1.38 -1.75
CA ARG A 67 -19.02 -0.49 -2.63
C ARG A 67 -19.33 -1.12 -3.99
N LYS A 68 -18.35 -1.79 -4.60
CA LYS A 68 -18.53 -2.50 -5.87
C LYS A 68 -19.53 -3.64 -5.75
N ALA A 69 -19.57 -4.32 -4.61
CA ALA A 69 -20.55 -5.36 -4.32
C ALA A 69 -21.96 -4.78 -4.14
N GLN A 70 -22.10 -3.66 -3.44
CA GLN A 70 -23.39 -2.97 -3.28
C GLN A 70 -23.94 -2.43 -4.61
N SER A 71 -23.11 -1.80 -5.45
CA SER A 71 -23.57 -1.30 -6.76
C SER A 71 -24.06 -2.42 -7.70
N ARG A 72 -23.54 -3.63 -7.54
CA ARG A 72 -23.99 -4.82 -8.30
C ARG A 72 -25.32 -5.38 -7.80
N LEU A 73 -25.64 -5.20 -6.51
CA LEU A 73 -26.92 -5.61 -5.92
C LEU A 73 -28.04 -4.61 -6.21
N ASP A 74 -27.71 -3.31 -6.28
CA ASP A 74 -28.66 -2.23 -6.58
C ASP A 74 -28.96 -2.07 -8.08
N SER A 75 -28.24 -2.78 -8.97
CA SER A 75 -28.57 -2.86 -10.39
C SER A 75 -29.30 -4.19 -10.63
N PRO A 76 -30.63 -4.28 -10.42
CA PRO A 76 -31.37 -5.43 -10.91
C PRO A 76 -31.23 -5.40 -12.43
N VAL A 77 -30.91 -6.55 -12.98
CA VAL A 77 -30.89 -6.81 -14.41
C VAL A 77 -32.29 -6.48 -14.95
N ASP A 78 -32.39 -5.38 -15.70
CA ASP A 78 -33.45 -5.17 -16.68
C ASP A 78 -33.21 -6.20 -17.81
N ASP A 79 -33.73 -7.41 -17.64
CA ASP A 79 -33.95 -8.40 -18.70
C ASP A 79 -35.45 -8.46 -19.04
#